data_AF-A0A7K8PZ83-F1
#
_entry.id   AF-A0A7K8PZ83-F1
#
_cell.length_a   1.000
_cell.length_b   1.000
_cell.length_c   1.000
_cell.angle_alpha   90.00
_cell.angle_beta   90.00
_cell.angle_gamma   90.00
#
_symmetry.space_group_name_H-M   'P 1'
#
loop_
_entity.id
_entity.type
_entity.pdbx_description
1 polymer ?
#
loop_
_entity_poly.entity_id
_entity_poly.type
_entity_poly.pdbx_seq_one_letter_code
_entity_poly.pdbx_strand_id
1 'polypeptide(L)'
;TPRAPSTSVLVPQLVVSAPALSDCSSCCPLGCECIWTEWIDVSYPDSSDRNSGDYETFENILKHKPSWVCVKAENISCRAKKFPDVSIADLGQNVECSVNTGLICNNSNQLIGGIIPMPVCLNYEISVCCTPNRPECITSTTVSTTTAPPSPTMSTVSSPPVSTTAYTPTPSEPPSSTATTTMPSSSTTSSTPG
;
A
#
# COMPACT_ATOMS: atom_id res chain seq x y z
N THR A 1 -40.05 12.48 -47.30
CA THR A 1 -39.77 11.16 -46.69
C THR A 1 -40.44 11.13 -45.32
N PRO A 2 -41.40 10.23 -45.05
CA PRO A 2 -42.10 10.24 -43.77
C PRO A 2 -41.22 9.62 -42.68
N ARG A 3 -41.26 10.25 -41.50
CA ARG A 3 -40.54 9.85 -40.28
C ARG A 3 -41.25 8.65 -39.64
N ALA A 4 -40.54 7.53 -39.51
CA ALA A 4 -41.06 6.33 -38.87
C ALA A 4 -41.31 6.55 -37.36
N PRO A 5 -42.31 5.88 -36.75
CA PRO A 5 -42.54 5.95 -35.31
C PRO A 5 -41.49 5.10 -34.58
N SER A 6 -40.88 5.68 -33.54
CA SER A 6 -39.95 4.96 -32.67
C SER A 6 -40.74 4.21 -31.61
N THR A 7 -40.88 2.90 -31.76
CA THR A 7 -41.44 1.99 -30.76
C THR A 7 -40.42 1.76 -29.65
N SER A 8 -40.73 2.25 -28.44
CA SER A 8 -39.96 1.97 -27.23
C SER A 8 -40.29 0.56 -26.74
N VAL A 9 -39.28 -0.32 -26.74
CA VAL A 9 -39.38 -1.68 -26.21
C VAL A 9 -39.04 -1.62 -24.73
N LEU A 10 -40.00 -1.94 -23.85
CA LEU A 10 -39.74 -2.12 -22.42
C LEU A 10 -38.94 -3.43 -22.22
N VAL A 11 -37.71 -3.31 -21.75
CA VAL A 11 -36.89 -4.44 -21.31
C VAL A 11 -37.26 -4.76 -19.85
N PRO A 12 -37.59 -6.01 -19.49
CA PRO A 12 -37.78 -6.38 -18.09
C PRO A 12 -36.46 -6.25 -17.34
N GLN A 13 -36.39 -5.39 -16.33
CA GLN A 13 -35.22 -5.32 -15.44
C GLN A 13 -35.20 -6.56 -14.53
N LEU A 14 -34.15 -7.36 -14.66
CA LEU A 14 -33.86 -8.47 -13.77
C LEU A 14 -33.44 -7.88 -12.41
N VAL A 15 -34.31 -7.96 -11.40
CA VAL A 15 -33.96 -7.60 -10.03
C VAL A 15 -33.03 -8.68 -9.47
N VAL A 16 -31.73 -8.44 -9.55
CA VAL A 16 -30.74 -9.25 -8.83
C VAL A 16 -30.81 -8.82 -7.37
N SER A 17 -31.56 -9.58 -6.56
CA SER A 17 -31.51 -9.46 -5.11
C SER A 17 -30.09 -9.80 -4.65
N ALA A 18 -29.34 -8.78 -4.24
CA ALA A 18 -28.06 -8.98 -3.56
C ALA A 18 -28.28 -9.85 -2.32
N PRO A 19 -27.40 -10.83 -2.03
CA PRO A 19 -27.45 -11.51 -0.75
C PRO A 19 -27.24 -10.46 0.35
N ALA A 20 -28.11 -10.45 1.35
CA ALA A 20 -27.92 -9.63 2.55
C ALA A 20 -26.50 -9.87 3.07
N LEU A 21 -25.72 -8.79 3.25
CA LEU A 21 -24.49 -8.88 4.03
C LEU A 21 -24.89 -9.46 5.37
N SER A 22 -24.50 -10.71 5.60
CA SER A 22 -24.65 -11.36 6.89
C SER A 22 -23.89 -10.50 7.88
N ASP A 23 -24.63 -9.91 8.82
CA ASP A 23 -24.14 -9.10 9.91
C ASP A 23 -22.82 -9.66 10.46
N CYS A 24 -21.73 -8.91 10.29
CA CYS A 24 -20.51 -9.13 11.06
C CYS A 24 -20.69 -8.55 12.48
N SER A 25 -21.87 -8.73 13.08
CA SER A 25 -22.17 -8.32 14.45
C SER A 25 -21.66 -9.35 15.47
N SER A 26 -21.22 -10.52 15.00
CA SER A 26 -20.80 -11.63 15.87
C SER A 26 -19.27 -11.81 16.00
N CYS A 27 -18.44 -10.96 15.39
CA CYS A 27 -16.97 -11.11 15.48
C CYS A 27 -16.34 -10.29 16.61
N CYS A 28 -16.96 -9.16 16.99
CA CYS A 28 -16.49 -8.35 18.11
C CYS A 28 -17.42 -8.57 19.32
N PRO A 29 -16.89 -8.95 20.49
CA PRO A 29 -17.66 -8.90 21.72
C PRO A 29 -18.22 -7.48 21.90
N LEU A 30 -19.48 -7.36 22.33
CA LEU A 30 -20.08 -6.06 22.63
C LEU A 30 -19.17 -5.28 23.60
N GLY A 31 -18.78 -4.06 23.24
CA GLY A 31 -17.86 -3.22 24.02
C GLY A 31 -16.37 -3.40 23.70
N CYS A 32 -16.03 -4.15 22.64
CA CYS A 32 -14.67 -4.28 22.11
C CYS A 32 -14.45 -3.54 20.79
N GLU A 33 -15.36 -2.62 20.44
CA GLU A 33 -15.14 -1.70 19.33
C GLU A 33 -13.90 -0.84 19.61
N CYS A 34 -13.10 -0.60 18.58
CA CYS A 34 -11.91 0.21 18.72
C CYS A 34 -12.27 1.66 19.00
N ILE A 35 -11.46 2.32 19.82
CA ILE A 35 -11.64 3.72 20.19
C ILE A 35 -10.57 4.53 19.49
N TRP A 36 -10.99 5.55 18.75
CA TRP A 36 -10.06 6.48 18.10
C TRP A 36 -9.34 7.33 19.14
N THR A 37 -8.03 7.46 18.98
CA THR A 37 -7.23 8.40 19.76
C THR A 37 -7.50 9.83 19.33
N GLU A 38 -7.16 10.78 20.20
CA GLU A 38 -6.86 12.14 19.76
C GLU A 38 -5.79 12.14 18.66
N TRP A 39 -5.73 13.21 17.88
CA TRP A 39 -4.69 13.38 16.87
C TRP A 39 -3.31 13.47 17.51
N ILE A 40 -2.39 12.68 16.97
CA ILE A 40 -1.02 12.54 17.42
C ILE A 40 -0.12 13.18 16.37
N ASP A 41 0.68 14.11 16.85
CA ASP A 41 1.64 14.91 16.09
C ASP A 41 2.85 15.04 17.02
N VAL A 42 3.90 14.28 16.76
CA VAL A 42 5.15 14.24 17.55
C VAL A 42 6.39 14.48 16.70
N SER A 43 6.25 14.52 15.39
CA SER A 43 7.30 14.73 14.41
C SER A 43 7.00 15.98 13.58
N TYR A 44 8.05 16.61 13.06
CA TYR A 44 7.95 17.80 12.22
C TYR A 44 9.00 17.73 11.10
N PRO A 45 8.61 17.96 9.83
CA PRO A 45 9.56 17.97 8.74
C PRO A 45 10.48 19.19 8.80
N ASP A 46 11.78 18.96 8.70
CA ASP A 46 12.77 20.03 8.53
C ASP A 46 12.92 20.38 7.05
N SER A 47 12.47 21.57 6.67
CA SER A 47 12.56 22.06 5.29
C SER A 47 13.99 22.25 4.77
N SER A 48 14.99 22.30 5.65
CA SER A 48 16.40 22.49 5.28
C SER A 48 17.17 21.18 5.08
N ASP A 49 16.63 20.04 5.51
CA ASP A 49 17.28 18.74 5.41
C ASP A 49 16.46 17.74 4.58
N ARG A 50 17.07 17.23 3.50
CA ARG A 50 16.47 16.20 2.63
C ARG A 50 16.38 14.83 3.29
N ASN A 51 17.17 14.58 4.31
CA ASN A 51 17.13 13.34 5.10
C ASN A 51 16.13 13.41 6.26
N SER A 52 15.53 14.58 6.48
CA SER A 52 14.39 14.75 7.36
C SER A 52 13.10 14.33 6.65
N GLY A 53 12.00 14.44 7.37
CA GLY A 53 10.68 14.03 6.95
C GLY A 53 9.71 14.16 8.10
N ASP A 54 8.55 13.55 7.94
CA ASP A 54 7.56 13.49 8.99
C ASP A 54 7.18 12.05 9.33
N TYR A 55 7.28 11.71 10.61
CA TYR A 55 7.33 10.35 11.12
C TYR A 55 6.41 10.19 12.33
N GLU A 56 5.12 10.07 12.08
CA GLU A 56 4.14 9.66 13.09
C GLU A 56 4.10 8.13 13.21
N THR A 57 5.27 7.52 13.39
CA THR A 57 5.39 6.06 13.57
C THR A 57 5.10 5.69 15.01
N PHE A 58 4.59 4.48 15.26
CA PHE A 58 4.31 4.05 16.64
C PHE A 58 5.55 4.05 17.52
N GLU A 59 6.72 3.75 16.97
CA GLU A 59 8.01 3.86 17.68
C GLU A 59 8.28 5.31 18.09
N ASN A 60 8.11 6.26 17.18
CA ASN A 60 8.37 7.67 17.45
C ASN A 60 7.35 8.26 18.44
N ILE A 61 6.09 7.82 18.33
CA ILE A 61 5.03 8.18 19.28
C ILE A 61 5.36 7.65 20.67
N LEU A 62 5.74 6.39 20.83
CA LEU A 62 6.14 5.83 22.13
C LEU A 62 7.36 6.53 22.73
N LYS A 63 8.32 6.93 21.88
CA LYS A 63 9.51 7.67 22.31
C LYS A 63 9.16 9.04 22.90
N HIS A 64 8.21 9.76 22.30
CA HIS A 64 7.82 11.11 22.75
C HIS A 64 6.65 11.10 23.75
N LYS A 65 5.81 10.07 23.72
CA LYS A 65 4.61 9.87 24.55
C LYS A 65 4.58 8.43 25.10
N PRO A 66 5.42 8.10 26.10
CA PRO A 66 5.52 6.74 26.63
C PRO A 66 4.24 6.25 27.34
N SER A 67 3.32 7.16 27.67
CA SER A 67 2.01 6.84 28.22
C SER A 67 0.96 6.46 27.16
N TRP A 68 1.26 6.64 25.87
CA TRP A 68 0.39 6.22 24.79
C TRP A 68 0.41 4.68 24.69
N VAL A 69 -0.77 4.06 24.76
CA VAL A 69 -0.91 2.60 24.74
C VAL A 69 -1.98 2.22 23.73
N CYS A 70 -1.59 1.43 22.74
CA CYS A 70 -2.47 0.82 21.75
C CYS A 70 -2.08 -0.65 21.61
N VAL A 71 -2.82 -1.55 22.27
CA VAL A 71 -2.49 -3.00 22.27
C VAL A 71 -2.63 -3.60 20.88
N LYS A 72 -3.67 -3.17 20.16
CA LYS A 72 -3.95 -3.55 18.79
C LYS A 72 -4.55 -2.34 18.07
N ALA A 73 -3.87 -1.91 17.02
CA ALA A 73 -4.42 -0.93 16.09
C ALA A 73 -5.30 -1.69 15.08
N GLU A 74 -6.60 -1.38 15.06
CA GLU A 74 -7.55 -1.95 14.09
C GLU A 74 -7.65 -1.08 12.83
N ASN A 75 -7.43 0.24 12.99
CA ASN A 75 -7.50 1.18 11.89
C ASN A 75 -6.63 2.43 12.17
N ILE A 76 -6.34 3.19 11.12
CA ILE A 76 -5.55 4.42 11.18
C ILE A 76 -6.17 5.47 10.26
N SER A 77 -6.14 6.72 10.71
CA SER A 77 -6.46 7.88 9.90
C SER A 77 -5.27 8.83 9.91
N CYS A 78 -4.82 9.25 8.74
CA CYS A 78 -3.73 10.21 8.59
C CYS A 78 -4.24 11.45 7.84
N ARG A 79 -3.79 12.63 8.24
CA ARG A 79 -4.11 13.88 7.53
C ARG A 79 -2.98 14.90 7.63
N ALA A 80 -2.91 15.81 6.67
CA ALA A 80 -2.06 16.99 6.79
C ALA A 80 -2.74 17.99 7.75
N LYS A 81 -2.01 18.48 8.75
CA LYS A 81 -2.54 19.35 9.78
C LYS A 81 -3.12 20.66 9.25
N LYS A 82 -2.48 21.21 8.21
CA LYS A 82 -2.93 22.45 7.54
C LYS A 82 -4.05 22.23 6.52
N PHE A 83 -4.29 20.98 6.12
CA PHE A 83 -5.26 20.60 5.09
C PHE A 83 -6.08 19.38 5.54
N PRO A 84 -6.82 19.48 6.66
CA PRO A 84 -7.50 18.33 7.25
C PRO A 84 -8.63 17.77 6.38
N ASP A 85 -9.20 18.60 5.50
CA ASP A 85 -10.31 18.24 4.59
C ASP A 85 -9.81 17.69 3.24
N VAL A 86 -8.50 17.68 3.01
CA VAL A 86 -7.90 17.16 1.78
C VAL A 86 -7.38 15.75 2.04
N SER A 87 -7.76 14.81 1.18
CA SER A 87 -7.27 13.43 1.29
C SER A 87 -5.75 13.38 1.07
N ILE A 88 -5.07 12.42 1.70
CA ILE A 88 -3.62 12.22 1.52
C ILE A 88 -3.25 12.08 0.03
N ALA A 89 -4.09 11.38 -0.74
CA ALA A 89 -3.86 11.18 -2.17
C ALA A 89 -3.92 12.48 -2.98
N ASP A 90 -4.80 13.42 -2.59
CA ASP A 90 -4.98 14.69 -3.28
C ASP A 90 -3.92 15.75 -2.91
N LEU A 91 -3.15 15.53 -1.84
CA LEU A 91 -2.04 16.42 -1.46
C LEU A 91 -0.89 16.40 -2.47
N GLY A 92 -0.77 15.30 -3.24
CA GLY A 92 0.31 15.11 -4.21
C GLY A 92 1.66 14.81 -3.57
N GLN A 93 1.69 14.30 -2.34
CA GLN A 93 2.90 13.89 -1.63
C GLN A 93 3.02 12.36 -1.55
N ASN A 94 4.25 11.86 -1.56
CA ASN A 94 4.52 10.44 -1.36
C ASN A 94 4.54 10.14 0.14
N VAL A 95 3.39 9.72 0.69
CA VAL A 95 3.17 9.44 2.11
C VAL A 95 2.70 8.00 2.28
N GLU A 96 3.34 7.27 3.19
CA GLU A 96 2.84 5.99 3.67
C GLU A 96 1.98 6.23 4.92
N CYS A 97 0.75 5.70 4.92
CA CYS A 97 -0.15 5.69 6.07
C CYS A 97 -0.65 4.26 6.25
N SER A 98 -0.20 3.58 7.31
CA SER A 98 -0.46 2.16 7.52
C SER A 98 -0.73 1.84 8.98
N VAL A 99 -1.69 0.94 9.23
CA VAL A 99 -2.06 0.49 10.57
C VAL A 99 -0.93 -0.27 11.28
N ASN A 100 0.07 -0.76 10.54
CA ASN A 100 1.20 -1.49 11.10
C ASN A 100 2.36 -0.58 11.52
N THR A 101 2.55 0.54 10.82
CA THR A 101 3.74 1.38 10.96
C THR A 101 3.42 2.76 11.54
N GLY A 102 2.23 3.28 11.29
CA GLY A 102 1.88 4.69 11.49
C GLY A 102 1.96 5.45 10.16
N LEU A 103 2.48 6.69 10.21
CA LEU A 103 2.75 7.49 9.01
C LEU A 103 4.23 7.74 8.81
N ILE A 104 4.66 7.65 7.54
CA ILE A 104 6.01 7.97 7.09
C ILE A 104 5.91 8.86 5.86
N CYS A 105 6.55 10.02 5.95
CA CYS A 105 6.85 10.88 4.82
C CYS A 105 8.34 11.21 4.85
N ASN A 106 9.06 10.98 3.75
CA ASN A 106 10.47 11.35 3.62
C ASN A 106 10.62 12.54 2.68
N ASN A 107 11.36 13.58 3.10
CA ASN A 107 11.62 14.75 2.25
C ASN A 107 12.34 14.34 0.95
N SER A 108 13.26 13.39 1.04
CA SER A 108 14.03 12.87 -0.10
C SER A 108 13.17 12.24 -1.20
N ASN A 109 11.92 11.84 -0.90
CA ASN A 109 10.99 11.25 -1.85
C ASN A 109 9.96 12.25 -2.40
N GLN A 110 9.92 13.47 -1.88
CA GLN A 110 8.98 14.49 -2.36
C GLN A 110 9.51 15.16 -3.64
N LEU A 111 8.60 15.35 -4.58
CA LEU A 111 8.84 16.11 -5.80
C LEU A 111 8.19 17.49 -5.68
N ILE A 112 8.67 18.44 -6.46
CA ILE A 112 8.00 19.74 -6.59
C ILE A 112 6.64 19.49 -7.26
N GLY A 113 5.55 19.82 -6.58
CA GLY A 113 4.18 19.59 -7.07
C GLY A 113 3.16 19.60 -5.93
N GLY A 114 1.94 19.14 -6.22
CA GLY A 114 0.86 19.06 -5.22
C GLY A 114 0.27 20.42 -4.83
N ILE A 115 -0.40 20.47 -3.68
CA ILE A 115 -1.04 21.71 -3.16
C ILE A 115 0.01 22.75 -2.75
N ILE A 116 1.16 22.30 -2.25
CA ILE A 116 2.28 23.16 -1.88
C ILE A 116 3.50 22.75 -2.71
N PRO A 117 3.99 23.61 -3.63
CA PRO A 117 5.04 23.28 -4.58
C PRO A 117 6.44 23.32 -3.92
N MET A 118 6.64 22.54 -2.87
CA MET A 118 7.92 22.36 -2.18
C MET A 118 8.26 20.87 -2.08
N PRO A 119 9.52 20.45 -2.32
CA PRO A 119 9.94 19.06 -2.24
C PRO A 119 10.25 18.66 -0.79
N VAL A 120 9.31 18.94 0.12
CA VAL A 120 9.40 18.70 1.57
C VAL A 120 8.05 18.19 2.03
N CYS A 121 8.03 17.23 2.95
CA CYS A 121 6.82 16.75 3.58
C CYS A 121 6.01 17.89 4.21
N LEU A 122 4.69 17.81 4.10
CA LEU A 122 3.80 18.59 4.96
C LEU A 122 3.88 18.06 6.41
N ASN A 123 3.39 18.86 7.35
CA ASN A 123 3.18 18.37 8.71
C ASN A 123 1.89 17.56 8.77
N TYR A 124 2.02 16.30 9.14
CA TYR A 124 0.95 15.33 9.28
C TYR A 124 0.64 15.09 10.76
N GLU A 125 -0.51 14.47 10.98
CA GLU A 125 -0.91 13.93 12.26
C GLU A 125 -1.73 12.66 12.02
N ILE A 126 -1.72 11.74 12.99
CA ILE A 126 -2.47 10.48 12.90
C ILE A 126 -3.46 10.33 14.06
N SER A 127 -4.57 9.67 13.79
CA SER A 127 -5.47 9.11 14.80
C SER A 127 -5.51 7.61 14.58
N VAL A 128 -5.50 6.82 15.66
CA VAL A 128 -5.44 5.36 15.61
C VAL A 128 -6.66 4.79 16.31
N CYS A 129 -7.34 3.84 15.68
CA CYS A 129 -8.45 3.13 16.32
C CYS A 129 -7.89 1.94 17.08
N CYS A 130 -7.85 2.04 18.40
CA CYS A 130 -7.21 1.05 19.26
C CYS A 130 -8.25 0.17 19.95
N THR A 131 -8.05 -1.15 19.93
CA THR A 131 -8.87 -2.07 20.72
C THR A 131 -8.70 -1.73 22.22
N PRO A 132 -9.80 -1.70 23.00
CA PRO A 132 -9.72 -1.50 24.45
C PRO A 132 -8.77 -2.51 25.10
N ASN A 133 -7.93 -2.05 26.03
CA ASN A 133 -7.01 -2.92 26.77
C ASN A 133 -7.74 -3.71 27.87
N ARG A 134 -8.63 -4.61 27.45
CA ARG A 134 -9.47 -5.45 28.30
C ARG A 134 -9.33 -6.90 27.81
N PRO A 135 -9.13 -7.91 28.70
CA PRO A 135 -8.77 -9.27 28.29
C PRO A 135 -9.73 -9.94 27.30
N GLU A 136 -11.02 -9.64 27.37
CA GLU A 136 -12.05 -10.20 26.48
C GLU A 136 -12.05 -9.57 25.09
N CYS A 137 -11.43 -8.40 24.91
CA CYS A 137 -11.27 -7.76 23.60
C CYS A 137 -10.03 -8.23 22.84
N ILE A 138 -9.04 -8.77 23.57
CA ILE A 138 -7.75 -9.19 23.00
C ILE A 138 -7.78 -10.67 22.57
N THR A 139 -8.76 -11.46 23.02
CA THR A 139 -8.79 -12.93 22.82
C THR A 139 -9.50 -13.44 21.57
N SER A 140 -10.03 -12.57 20.70
CA SER A 140 -10.78 -12.98 19.50
C SER A 140 -9.86 -13.25 18.30
N THR A 141 -8.96 -14.23 18.41
CA THR A 141 -8.36 -14.87 17.22
C THR A 141 -9.04 -16.23 17.03
N THR A 142 -10.25 -16.21 16.48
CA THR A 142 -10.88 -17.45 16.01
C THR A 142 -10.11 -17.89 14.77
N VAL A 143 -9.24 -18.88 14.92
CA VAL A 143 -8.65 -19.61 13.79
C VAL A 143 -9.80 -20.33 13.10
N SER A 144 -10.36 -19.72 12.06
CA SER A 144 -11.26 -20.40 11.12
C SER A 144 -10.42 -21.42 10.35
N THR A 145 -10.30 -22.64 10.88
CA THR A 145 -9.88 -23.80 10.10
C THR A 145 -10.99 -24.11 9.09
N THR A 146 -10.94 -23.42 7.94
CA THR A 146 -11.71 -23.82 6.77
C THR A 146 -11.21 -25.20 6.35
N THR A 147 -11.90 -26.23 6.83
CA THR A 147 -11.68 -27.60 6.38
C THR A 147 -12.21 -27.65 4.96
N ALA A 148 -11.30 -27.61 3.98
CA ALA A 148 -11.65 -27.75 2.58
C ALA A 148 -12.40 -29.09 2.39
N PRO A 149 -13.60 -29.12 1.78
CA PRO A 149 -14.25 -30.37 1.43
C PRO A 149 -13.37 -31.16 0.46
N PRO A 150 -13.31 -32.50 0.56
CA PRO A 150 -12.52 -33.31 -0.34
C PRO A 150 -13.00 -33.10 -1.78
N SER A 151 -12.08 -32.65 -2.63
CA SER A 151 -12.31 -32.52 -4.07
C SER A 151 -12.67 -33.89 -4.65
N PRO A 152 -13.78 -34.06 -5.39
CA PRO A 152 -14.03 -35.28 -6.12
C PRO A 152 -13.05 -35.37 -7.28
N THR A 153 -12.25 -36.44 -7.27
CA THR A 153 -11.36 -36.87 -8.34
C THR A 153 -12.15 -36.99 -9.65
N MET A 154 -12.02 -36.01 -10.55
CA MET A 154 -12.50 -36.15 -11.92
C MET A 154 -11.40 -36.74 -12.80
N SER A 155 -11.82 -37.76 -13.53
CA SER A 155 -11.04 -38.74 -14.25
C SER A 155 -10.24 -38.15 -15.41
N THR A 156 -9.00 -38.63 -15.53
CA THR A 156 -8.10 -38.40 -16.65
C THR A 156 -8.73 -38.91 -17.95
N VAL A 157 -9.08 -38.00 -18.85
CA VAL A 157 -9.42 -38.36 -20.24
C VAL A 157 -8.11 -38.58 -21.00
N SER A 158 -7.97 -39.81 -21.47
CA SER A 158 -6.90 -40.31 -22.31
C SER A 158 -6.85 -39.58 -23.66
N SER A 159 -5.67 -39.12 -24.05
CA SER A 159 -5.32 -38.81 -25.44
C SER A 159 -4.17 -39.70 -25.89
N PRO A 160 -4.18 -40.19 -27.15
CA PRO A 160 -3.28 -41.25 -27.61
C PRO A 160 -1.82 -40.79 -27.79
N PRO A 161 -0.86 -41.73 -27.80
CA PRO A 161 0.57 -41.43 -27.92
C PRO A 161 0.93 -41.05 -29.36
N VAL A 162 1.60 -39.91 -29.53
CA VAL A 162 2.30 -39.59 -30.78
C VAL A 162 3.76 -39.99 -30.63
N SER A 163 4.20 -40.89 -31.51
CA SER A 163 5.52 -41.48 -31.56
C SER A 163 6.62 -40.48 -31.95
N THR A 164 7.70 -40.52 -31.17
CA THR A 164 9.11 -40.64 -31.57
C THR A 164 9.60 -39.92 -32.83
N THR A 165 10.47 -38.92 -32.64
CA THR A 165 11.76 -38.85 -33.36
C THR A 165 12.81 -38.21 -32.47
N ALA A 166 13.85 -38.99 -32.18
CA ALA A 166 15.06 -38.56 -31.50
C ALA A 166 15.89 -37.65 -32.41
N TYR A 167 16.32 -36.50 -31.90
CA TYR A 167 17.42 -35.75 -32.48
C TYR A 167 18.43 -35.40 -31.37
N THR A 168 19.65 -35.82 -31.65
CA THR A 168 20.90 -35.74 -30.91
C THR A 168 21.30 -34.30 -30.54
N PRO A 169 21.89 -34.06 -29.36
CA PRO A 169 22.55 -32.79 -29.08
C PRO A 169 23.91 -32.77 -29.81
N THR A 170 24.09 -31.78 -30.68
CA THR A 170 25.40 -31.49 -31.27
C THR A 170 26.03 -30.37 -30.44
N PRO A 171 27.22 -30.54 -29.85
CA PRO A 171 27.95 -29.43 -29.23
C PRO A 171 28.62 -28.61 -30.32
N SER A 172 28.37 -27.31 -30.37
CA SER A 172 29.18 -26.39 -31.17
C SER A 172 29.74 -25.29 -30.28
N GLU A 173 31.06 -25.34 -30.24
CA GLU A 173 32.05 -24.55 -29.52
C GLU A 173 32.03 -23.05 -29.89
N PRO A 174 32.44 -22.14 -28.98
CA PRO A 174 32.74 -20.75 -29.30
C PRO A 174 34.18 -20.64 -29.82
N PRO A 175 34.49 -19.76 -30.78
CA PRO A 175 35.40 -18.68 -30.38
C PRO A 175 35.29 -17.36 -31.17
N SER A 176 35.98 -16.37 -30.59
CA SER A 176 36.53 -15.16 -31.21
C SER A 176 35.57 -14.00 -31.49
N SER A 177 35.97 -12.74 -31.41
CA SER A 177 37.13 -11.99 -30.89
C SER A 177 36.92 -10.54 -31.38
N THR A 178 37.68 -9.58 -30.84
CA THR A 178 37.99 -8.25 -31.44
C THR A 178 36.97 -7.15 -31.07
N ALA A 179 37.31 -5.95 -30.58
CA ALA A 179 38.59 -5.33 -30.24
C ALA A 179 38.38 -4.18 -29.24
N THR A 180 39.46 -3.90 -28.54
CA THR A 180 39.89 -2.68 -27.87
C THR A 180 39.45 -1.35 -28.49
N THR A 181 39.10 -0.36 -27.65
CA THR A 181 39.53 1.03 -27.86
C THR A 181 39.83 1.69 -26.52
N THR A 182 41.12 1.93 -26.31
CA THR A 182 41.75 2.83 -25.35
C THR A 182 41.74 4.26 -25.87
N MET A 183 41.41 5.27 -25.04
CA MET A 183 42.11 6.58 -24.97
C MET A 183 41.55 7.49 -23.83
N PRO A 184 42.22 8.60 -23.43
CA PRO A 184 42.71 8.76 -22.06
C PRO A 184 42.19 10.00 -21.32
N SER A 185 42.66 10.13 -20.08
CA SER A 185 42.58 11.28 -19.16
C SER A 185 42.76 12.67 -19.78
N SER A 186 42.09 13.66 -19.19
CA SER A 186 42.53 15.06 -19.19
C SER A 186 42.21 15.69 -17.84
N SER A 187 43.28 15.92 -17.07
CA SER A 187 43.35 16.77 -15.89
C SER A 187 43.30 18.24 -16.29
N THR A 188 42.59 19.08 -15.53
CA THR A 188 42.85 20.53 -15.54
C THR A 188 42.71 21.08 -14.13
N THR A 189 43.86 21.26 -13.49
CA THR A 189 44.06 22.19 -12.38
C THR A 189 44.02 23.62 -12.95
N SER A 190 43.20 24.49 -12.36
CA SER A 190 43.35 25.94 -12.50
C SER A 190 43.41 26.55 -11.11
N SER A 191 44.63 26.87 -10.73
CA SER A 191 44.99 27.82 -9.69
C SER A 191 44.54 29.24 -10.08
N THR A 192 44.09 30.02 -9.11
CA THR A 192 43.93 31.46 -9.24
C THR A 192 44.63 32.14 -8.05
N PRO A 193 45.63 32.99 -8.30
CA PRO A 193 46.13 33.98 -7.35
C PRO A 193 45.56 35.37 -7.67
N GLY A 194 45.20 36.14 -6.64
CA GLY A 194 44.78 37.54 -6.75
C GLY A 194 43.80 37.94 -5.66
#